data_AF-A0A484D6A3-F1
#
_entry.id   AF-A0A484D6A3-F1
#
_cell.length_a   1.000
_cell.length_b   1.000
_cell.length_c   1.000
_cell.angle_alpha   90.00
_cell.angle_beta   90.00
_cell.angle_gamma   90.00
#
_symmetry.space_group_name_H-M   'P 1'
#
loop_
_entity.id
_entity.type
_entity.pdbx_description
1 polymer ?
#
loop_
_entity_poly.entity_id
_entity_poly.type
_entity_poly.pdbx_seq_one_letter_code
_entity_poly.pdbx_strand_id
1 'polypeptide(L)'
;MGSYPALAFVLLFSATLSSSCDDGKVLLYPIDGSHWLNMKILVEALHSQGHQITGLHSSTRWYVSEFSPHYTSITITQEQSQNLESQDFMTSFLKRLIEFTMGISGLL
;
A
#
# COMPACT_ATOMS: atom_id res chain seq x y z
N MET A 1 -21.78 15.24 47.32
CA MET A 1 -21.08 15.06 46.01
C MET A 1 -22.13 14.56 45.03
N GLY A 2 -22.66 15.44 44.18
CA GLY A 2 -23.74 15.08 43.25
C GLY A 2 -23.20 14.20 42.12
N SER A 3 -23.78 13.02 41.93
CA SER A 3 -23.48 12.16 40.79
C SER A 3 -24.26 12.65 39.59
N TYR A 4 -23.61 12.86 38.44
CA TYR A 4 -24.22 13.36 37.21
C TYR A 4 -24.25 12.24 36.15
N PRO A 5 -25.11 11.23 36.31
CA PRO A 5 -25.17 10.08 35.41
C PRO A 5 -25.52 10.52 33.98
N ALA A 6 -26.31 11.58 33.82
CA ALA A 6 -26.65 12.13 32.50
C ALA A 6 -25.41 12.68 31.76
N LEU A 7 -24.51 13.39 32.46
CA LEU A 7 -23.26 13.86 31.86
C LEU A 7 -22.34 12.69 31.50
N ALA A 8 -22.26 11.68 32.36
CA ALA A 8 -21.49 10.46 32.06
C ALA A 8 -22.04 9.75 30.81
N PHE A 9 -23.37 9.65 30.67
CA PHE A 9 -24.03 9.09 29.49
C PHE A 9 -23.77 9.90 28.22
N VAL A 10 -23.85 11.24 28.30
CA VAL A 10 -23.57 12.12 27.15
C VAL A 10 -22.11 12.02 26.71
N LEU A 11 -21.17 11.96 27.65
CA LEU A 11 -19.75 11.76 27.37
C LEU A 11 -19.47 10.39 26.74
N LEU A 12 -20.09 9.32 27.26
CA LEU A 12 -19.99 7.98 26.69
C LEU A 12 -20.53 7.94 25.26
N PHE A 13 -21.71 8.54 25.04
CA PHE A 13 -22.35 8.57 23.72
C PHE A 13 -21.53 9.36 22.70
N SER A 14 -21.01 10.54 23.08
CA SER A 14 -20.12 11.34 22.22
C SER A 14 -18.80 10.64 21.89
N ALA A 15 -18.24 9.89 22.84
CA ALA A 15 -17.04 9.09 22.61
C ALA A 15 -17.30 7.95 21.61
N THR A 16 -18.49 7.33 21.65
CA THR A 16 -18.87 6.27 20.70
C THR A 16 -19.21 6.79 19.30
N LEU A 17 -19.75 8.01 19.16
CA LEU A 17 -20.03 8.60 17.84
C LEU A 17 -18.74 8.92 17.06
N SER A 18 -17.66 9.25 17.76
CA SER A 18 -16.38 9.60 17.13
C SER A 18 -15.66 8.42 16.49
N SER A 19 -16.06 7.16 16.82
CA SER A 19 -15.41 5.95 16.31
C SER A 19 -16.09 5.35 15.07
N SER A 20 -17.15 5.99 14.54
CA SER A 20 -17.94 5.46 13.42
C SER A 20 -17.62 6.12 12.07
N CYS A 21 -16.38 6.61 11.89
CA CYS A 21 -15.91 7.00 10.58
C CYS A 21 -15.50 5.72 9.82
N ASP A 22 -16.15 5.45 8.68
CA ASP A 22 -15.74 4.36 7.79
C ASP A 22 -14.34 4.70 7.27
N ASP A 23 -13.34 4.01 7.80
CA ASP A 23 -11.96 4.22 7.44
C ASP A 23 -11.73 3.78 5.99
N GLY A 24 -11.10 4.65 5.20
CA GLY A 24 -11.01 4.49 3.76
C GLY A 24 -10.36 3.17 3.34
N LYS A 25 -10.87 2.57 2.26
CA LYS A 25 -10.24 1.40 1.62
C LYS A 25 -9.10 1.86 0.72
N VAL A 26 -7.91 1.32 0.93
CA VAL A 26 -6.69 1.68 0.20
C VAL A 26 -6.20 0.47 -0.59
N LEU A 27 -5.98 0.65 -1.89
CA LEU A 27 -5.35 -0.35 -2.75
C LEU A 27 -3.88 0.01 -2.95
N LEU A 28 -2.98 -0.88 -2.53
CA LEU A 28 -1.53 -0.71 -2.63
C LEU A 28 -0.96 -1.60 -3.75
N TYR A 29 -0.15 -1.03 -4.63
CA TYR A 29 0.60 -1.78 -5.65
C TYR A 29 2.11 -1.52 -5.51
N PRO A 30 2.82 -2.24 -4.62
CA PRO A 30 4.25 -2.03 -4.41
C PRO A 30 5.08 -2.81 -5.44
N ILE A 31 6.18 -2.21 -5.91
CA ILE A 31 7.29 -2.93 -6.57
C ILE A 31 8.21 -3.53 -5.48
N ASP A 32 8.91 -4.62 -5.78
CA ASP A 32 9.87 -5.27 -4.88
C ASP A 32 11.05 -4.35 -4.49
N GLY A 33 11.81 -4.79 -3.47
CA GLY A 33 13.03 -4.12 -3.03
C GLY A 33 12.77 -2.91 -2.12
N SER A 34 13.54 -1.83 -2.31
CA SER A 34 13.46 -0.61 -1.48
C SER A 34 12.09 0.06 -1.55
N HIS A 35 11.38 -0.09 -2.68
CA HIS A 35 10.04 0.44 -2.86
C HIS A 35 9.04 -0.22 -1.89
N TRP A 36 9.10 -1.55 -1.73
CA TRP A 36 8.31 -2.27 -0.73
C TRP A 36 8.68 -1.88 0.70
N LEU A 37 9.98 -1.79 1.00
CA LEU A 37 10.45 -1.43 2.35
C LEU A 37 9.91 -0.07 2.80
N ASN A 38 9.90 0.91 1.89
CA ASN A 38 9.35 2.23 2.16
C ASN A 38 7.81 2.22 2.28
N MET A 39 7.13 1.40 1.47
CA MET A 39 5.67 1.25 1.57
C MET A 39 5.22 0.57 2.86
N LYS A 40 6.03 -0.33 3.42
CA LYS A 40 5.67 -1.01 4.67
C LYS A 40 5.38 -0.02 5.81
N ILE A 41 6.19 1.04 5.90
CA ILE A 41 6.03 2.11 6.91
C ILE A 41 4.67 2.83 6.71
N LEU A 42 4.30 3.11 5.46
CA LEU A 42 3.02 3.75 5.13
C LEU A 42 1.83 2.83 5.43
N VAL A 43 1.97 1.53 5.15
CA VAL A 43 0.94 0.53 5.45
C VAL A 43 0.67 0.45 6.95
N GLU A 44 1.71 0.40 7.77
CA GLU A 44 1.58 0.38 9.22
C GLU A 44 0.92 1.66 9.75
N ALA A 45 1.30 2.83 9.22
CA ALA A 45 0.70 4.10 9.61
C ALA A 45 -0.79 4.18 9.24
N LEU A 46 -1.16 3.83 8.01
CA LEU A 46 -2.56 3.84 7.55
C LEU A 46 -3.41 2.83 8.31
N HIS A 47 -2.87 1.64 8.58
CA HIS A 47 -3.55 0.63 9.37
C HIS A 47 -3.77 1.08 10.82
N SER A 48 -2.80 1.76 11.43
CA SER A 48 -2.94 2.33 12.78
C SER A 48 -4.03 3.41 12.87
N GLN A 49 -4.31 4.06 11.74
CA GLN A 49 -5.41 5.02 11.61
C GLN A 49 -6.76 4.34 11.33
N GLY A 50 -6.79 3.01 11.16
CA GLY A 50 -7.96 2.15 10.96
C GLY A 50 -8.31 1.86 9.50
N HIS A 51 -7.50 2.33 8.53
CA HIS A 51 -7.72 2.07 7.10
C HIS A 51 -7.63 0.58 6.76
N GLN A 52 -8.53 0.13 5.88
CA GLN A 52 -8.47 -1.21 5.29
C GLN A 52 -7.57 -1.21 4.07
N ILE A 53 -6.45 -1.90 4.17
CA ILE A 53 -5.42 -1.91 3.13
C ILE A 53 -5.45 -3.23 2.39
N THR A 54 -5.52 -3.15 1.06
CA THR A 54 -5.43 -4.31 0.16
C THR A 54 -4.17 -4.18 -0.70
N GLY A 55 -3.21 -5.08 -0.54
CA GLY A 55 -1.97 -5.13 -1.30
C GLY A 55 -2.05 -6.07 -2.49
N LEU A 56 -1.72 -5.57 -3.68
CA LEU A 56 -1.56 -6.37 -4.89
C LEU A 56 -0.13 -6.90 -4.99
N HIS A 57 0.02 -8.22 -5.12
CA HIS A 57 1.31 -8.83 -5.39
C HIS A 57 1.26 -9.86 -6.50
N SER A 58 2.38 -10.01 -7.21
CA SER A 58 2.56 -11.12 -8.17
C SER A 58 2.91 -12.38 -7.39
N SER A 59 2.46 -13.54 -7.87
CA SER A 59 2.81 -14.86 -7.35
C SER A 59 4.32 -15.17 -7.38
N THR A 60 5.11 -14.31 -8.03
CA THR A 60 6.56 -14.47 -8.19
C THR A 60 7.41 -13.52 -7.31
N ARG A 61 6.80 -12.67 -6.47
CA ARG A 61 7.55 -11.73 -5.62
C ARG A 61 8.15 -12.43 -4.40
N TRP A 62 9.42 -12.15 -4.10
CA TRP A 62 10.19 -12.81 -3.05
C TRP A 62 9.94 -12.29 -1.62
N TYR A 63 9.46 -11.06 -1.43
CA TYR A 63 9.55 -10.35 -0.14
C TYR A 63 8.22 -9.86 0.47
N VAL A 64 7.10 -10.05 -0.22
CA VAL A 64 5.78 -9.66 0.31
C VAL A 64 5.18 -10.88 1.03
N SER A 65 5.00 -10.78 2.34
CA SER A 65 4.33 -11.85 3.09
C SER A 65 2.86 -11.93 2.67
N GLU A 66 2.37 -13.13 2.39
CA GLU A 66 0.95 -13.36 2.05
C GLU A 66 0.03 -12.99 3.22
N PHE A 67 0.54 -13.08 4.46
CA PHE A 67 -0.21 -12.89 5.69
C PHE A 67 0.41 -11.77 6.52
N SER A 68 -0.33 -10.66 6.67
CA SER A 68 0.03 -9.55 7.54
C SER A 68 -1.20 -9.14 8.35
N PRO A 69 -1.04 -8.80 9.64
CA PRO A 69 -2.13 -8.20 10.39
C PRO A 69 -2.50 -6.81 9.87
N HIS A 70 -1.63 -6.18 9.06
CA HIS A 70 -1.78 -4.79 8.63
C HIS A 70 -2.42 -4.61 7.25
N TYR A 71 -2.51 -5.67 6.43
CA TYR A 71 -3.13 -5.60 5.11
C TYR A 71 -3.63 -6.97 4.64
N THR A 72 -4.66 -6.96 3.80
CA THR A 72 -5.12 -8.12 3.03
C THR A 72 -4.40 -8.15 1.68
N SER A 73 -4.10 -9.33 1.15
CA SER A 73 -3.36 -9.47 -0.11
C SER A 73 -4.23 -10.07 -1.23
N ILE A 74 -4.02 -9.59 -2.46
CA ILE A 74 -4.54 -10.20 -3.68
C ILE A 74 -3.34 -10.65 -4.52
N THR A 75 -3.25 -11.95 -4.76
CA THR A 75 -2.21 -12.55 -5.58
C THR A 75 -2.63 -12.55 -7.04
N ILE A 76 -1.81 -11.95 -7.90
CA ILE A 76 -1.95 -12.02 -9.36
C ILE A 76 -1.01 -13.12 -9.85
N THR A 77 -1.59 -14.18 -10.43
CA THR A 77 -0.82 -15.23 -11.10
C THR A 77 -0.13 -14.63 -12.32
N GLN A 78 1.19 -14.67 -12.33
CA GLN A 78 1.99 -14.18 -13.45
C GLN A 78 2.75 -15.36 -14.06
N GLU A 79 2.45 -15.68 -15.33
CA GLU A 79 3.06 -16.79 -16.08
C GLU A 79 4.58 -16.63 -16.25
N GLN A 80 5.08 -15.40 -16.26
CA GLN A 80 6.50 -15.08 -16.27
C GLN A 80 6.79 -14.06 -15.17
N SER A 81 7.71 -14.40 -14.26
CA SER A 81 8.40 -13.40 -13.45
C SER A 81 9.08 -12.47 -14.44
N GLN A 82 8.57 -11.24 -14.59
CA GLN A 82 9.35 -10.21 -15.25
C GLN A 82 10.55 -10.00 -14.34
N ASN A 83 11.68 -10.58 -14.73
CA ASN A 83 12.91 -10.39 -13.99
C ASN A 83 13.30 -8.93 -14.22
N LEU A 84 12.81 -8.04 -13.36
CA LEU A 84 13.13 -6.61 -13.38
C LEU A 84 14.64 -6.39 -13.19
N GLU A 85 15.35 -7.37 -12.64
CA GLU A 85 16.81 -7.38 -12.51
C GLU A 85 17.51 -7.91 -13.78
N SER A 86 16.77 -8.38 -14.79
CA SER A 86 17.37 -8.90 -16.02
C SER A 86 18.06 -7.78 -16.81
N GLN A 87 19.18 -8.13 -17.42
CA GLN A 87 19.98 -7.20 -18.20
C GLN A 87 19.19 -6.59 -19.35
N ASP A 88 18.37 -7.37 -20.05
CA ASP A 88 17.59 -6.90 -21.21
C ASP A 88 16.51 -5.89 -20.80
N PHE A 89 15.82 -6.15 -19.69
CA PHE A 89 14.83 -5.22 -19.14
C PHE A 89 15.50 -3.92 -18.70
N MET A 90 16.56 -3.99 -17.90
CA MET A 90 17.27 -2.81 -17.40
C MET A 90 17.87 -1.99 -18.53
N THR A 91 18.43 -2.64 -19.56
CA THR A 91 18.96 -1.96 -20.74
C THR A 91 17.86 -1.24 -21.50
N SER A 92 16.71 -1.89 -21.71
CA SER A 92 15.55 -1.30 -22.39
C SER A 92 14.99 -0.12 -21.59
N PHE A 93 14.89 -0.26 -20.27
CA PHE A 93 14.43 0.78 -19.36
C PHE A 93 15.37 2.01 -19.37
N LEU A 94 16.67 1.79 -19.25
CA LEU A 94 17.67 2.87 -19.30
C LEU A 94 17.70 3.56 -20.66
N LYS A 95 17.60 2.80 -21.75
CA LYS A 95 17.50 3.36 -23.11
C LYS A 95 16.30 4.31 -23.20
N ARG A 96 15.12 3.87 -22.77
CA ARG A 96 13.91 4.68 -22.79
C ARG A 96 13.99 5.92 -21.89
N LEU A 97 14.66 5.81 -20.74
CA LEU A 97 14.90 6.95 -19.85
C LEU A 97 15.82 8.00 -20.48
N ILE A 98 16.88 7.55 -21.14
CA ILE A 98 17.78 8.44 -21.88
C ILE A 98 17.01 9.10 -23.01
N GLU A 99 16.21 8.36 -23.78
CA GLU A 99 15.38 8.90 -24.86
C GLU A 99 14.40 9.96 -24.36
N PHE A 100 13.76 9.71 -23.22
CA PHE A 100 12.88 10.67 -22.57
C PHE A 100 13.62 11.94 -22.15
N THR A 101 14.75 11.78 -21.46
CA THR A 101 15.57 12.89 -20.96
C THR A 101 16.14 13.74 -22.10
N MET A 102 16.45 13.10 -23.23
CA MET A 102 16.96 13.74 -24.44
C MET A 102 15.85 14.31 -25.34
N GLY A 103 14.57 14.14 -24.98
CA GLY A 103 13.43 14.66 -25.74
C GLY A 103 13.17 13.96 -27.08
N ILE A 104 13.71 12.75 -27.28
CA ILE A 104 13.61 11.98 -28.52
C ILE A 104 12.51 10.90 -28.47
N SER A 105 11.67 10.92 -27.42
CA SER A 105 10.63 9.92 -27.12
C SER A 105 9.50 9.74 -28.17
N GLY A 106 9.63 10.31 -29.37
CA GLY A 106 8.64 10.18 -30.47
C GLY A 106 9.25 10.03 -31.86
N LEU A 107 10.55 9.72 -31.99
CA LEU A 107 11.26 9.61 -33.27
C LEU A 107 11.61 8.18 -33.70
N LEU A 108 11.03 7.17 -33.03
CA LEU A 108 11.16 5.74 -33.38
C LEU A 108 9.79 5.05 -33.34
#